data_AF-Q06957-F1
#
_entry.id   AF-Q06957-F1
#
_cell.length_a   1.000
_cell.length_b   1.000
_cell.length_c   1.000
_cell.angle_alpha   90.00
_cell.angle_beta   90.00
_cell.angle_gamma   90.00
#
_symmetry.space_group_name_H-M   'P 1'
#
loop_
_entity.id
_entity.type
_entity.pdbx_description
1 polymer ?
#
loop_
_entity_poly.entity_id
_entity_poly.type
_entity_poly.pdbx_seq_one_letter_code
_entity_poly.pdbx_strand_id
1 'polypeptide(L)' 'MSISEEKIINLIAGILEVEIGIINKELAVGDIPEWDSLAHMRIIAALESDLGVVLDIEQVLEIEDVEDIIDAVINNE' A
#
# COMPACT_ATOMS: atom_id res chain seq x y z
N MET A 1 17.57 5.90 3.09
CA MET A 1 16.47 6.80 3.47
C MET A 1 15.46 5.91 4.18
N SER A 2 15.15 6.14 5.45
CA SER A 2 14.21 5.26 6.16
C SER A 2 12.80 5.56 5.67
N ILE A 3 12.11 4.56 5.10
CA ILE A 3 10.68 4.66 4.81
C ILE A 3 9.94 4.62 6.14
N SER A 4 8.90 5.45 6.29
CA SER A 4 8.09 5.52 7.51
C SER A 4 6.67 5.09 7.20
N GLU A 5 6.03 4.40 8.14
CA GLU A 5 4.64 3.94 8.04
C GLU A 5 3.69 5.07 7.62
N GLU A 6 3.86 6.27 8.20
CA GLU A 6 3.07 7.45 7.87
C GLU A 6 3.13 7.81 6.37
N LYS A 7 4.27 7.64 5.70
CA LYS A 7 4.40 7.93 4.26
C LYS A 7 3.59 6.94 3.42
N ILE A 8 3.63 5.66 3.80
CA ILE A 8 2.91 4.58 3.12
C ILE A 8 1.40 4.83 3.25
N ILE A 9 0.94 5.10 4.47
CA ILE A 9 -0.47 5.42 4.76
C ILE A 9 -0.94 6.65 3.97
N ASN A 10 -0.15 7.73 3.94
CA ASN A 10 -0.49 8.92 3.17
C ASN A 10 -0.61 8.64 1.66
N LEU A 11 0.28 7.80 1.12
CA LEU A 11 0.27 7.43 -0.29
C LEU A 11 -0.97 6.58 -0.61
N ILE A 12 -1.28 5.57 0.22
CA ILE A 12 -2.49 4.75 0.07
C ILE A 12 -3.75 5.63 0.12
N ALA A 13 -3.87 6.50 1.14
CA ALA A 13 -5.00 7.43 1.27
C ALA A 13 -5.17 8.33 0.03
N GLY A 14 -4.05 8.82 -0.52
CA GLY A 14 -4.05 9.63 -1.74
C GLY A 14 -4.47 8.87 -3.00
N ILE A 15 -4.09 7.59 -3.13
CA ILE A 15 -4.47 6.76 -4.28
C ILE A 15 -5.95 6.35 -4.21
N LEU A 16 -6.42 6.01 -3.01
CA LEU A 16 -7.80 5.64 -2.73
C LEU A 16 -8.74 6.85 -2.66
N GLU A 17 -8.19 8.07 -2.65
CA GLU A 17 -8.94 9.33 -2.52
C GLU A 17 -9.83 9.36 -1.25
N VAL A 18 -9.35 8.76 -0.16
CA VAL A 18 -10.03 8.68 1.14
C VAL A 18 -9.28 9.45 2.22
N GLU A 19 -9.95 9.69 3.35
CA GLU A 19 -9.30 10.28 4.52
C GLU A 19 -8.31 9.29 5.15
N ILE A 20 -7.15 9.79 5.57
CA ILE A 20 -6.10 9.01 6.26
C ILE A 20 -6.64 8.27 7.50
N GLY A 21 -7.65 8.83 8.18
CA GLY A 21 -8.28 8.19 9.33
C GLY A 21 -9.06 6.91 9.01
N ILE A 22 -9.34 6.64 7.74
CA ILE A 22 -9.98 5.40 7.26
C ILE A 22 -8.93 4.32 7.04
N ILE A 23 -7.72 4.70 6.64
CA ILE A 23 -6.61 3.77 6.41
C ILE A 23 -6.13 3.22 7.75
N ASN A 24 -6.40 1.93 7.96
CA ASN A 24 -5.97 1.18 9.13
C ASN A 24 -5.25 -0.08 8.65
N LYS A 25 -4.47 -0.71 9.54
CA LYS A 25 -3.65 -1.88 9.21
C LYS A 25 -4.46 -3.09 8.74
N GLU A 26 -5.69 -3.21 9.23
CA GLU A 26 -6.61 -4.30 8.91
C GLU A 26 -7.41 -4.03 7.63
N LEU A 27 -7.27 -2.87 6.99
CA LEU A 27 -8.02 -2.50 5.80
C LEU A 27 -7.52 -3.31 4.61
N ALA A 28 -8.37 -4.20 4.10
CA ALA A 28 -8.03 -5.10 3.01
C ALA A 28 -8.60 -4.63 1.66
N VAL A 29 -8.05 -5.17 0.58
CA VAL A 29 -8.60 -4.99 -0.77
C VAL A 29 -10.06 -5.47 -0.81
N GLY A 30 -10.98 -4.59 -1.22
CA GLY A 30 -12.42 -4.86 -1.28
C GLY A 30 -13.21 -4.56 -0.01
N ASP A 31 -12.58 -4.19 1.11
CA ASP A 31 -13.31 -3.74 2.32
C ASP A 31 -14.05 -2.43 2.07
N ILE A 32 -13.46 -1.55 1.27
CA ILE A 32 -14.06 -0.29 0.82
C ILE A 32 -14.16 -0.25 -0.70
N PRO A 33 -15.20 0.39 -1.26
CA PRO A 33 -15.40 0.45 -2.71
C PRO A 33 -14.28 1.18 -3.45
N GLU A 34 -13.53 2.05 -2.76
CA GLU A 34 -12.38 2.78 -3.30
C GLU A 34 -11.17 1.87 -3.50
N TRP A 35 -11.05 0.79 -2.72
CA TRP A 35 -9.96 -0.15 -2.81
C TRP A 35 -10.37 -1.40 -3.59
N ASP A 36 -10.36 -1.28 -4.91
CA ASP A 36 -10.60 -2.39 -5.83
C ASP A 36 -9.29 -3.01 -6.36
N SER A 37 -9.40 -4.00 -7.25
CA SER A 37 -8.24 -4.63 -7.88
C SER A 37 -7.39 -3.65 -8.69
N LEU A 38 -7.99 -2.61 -9.29
CA LEU A 38 -7.24 -1.58 -10.02
C LEU A 38 -6.51 -0.64 -9.05
N ALA A 39 -7.18 -0.20 -7.98
CA ALA A 39 -6.58 0.62 -6.94
C ALA A 39 -5.40 -0.09 -6.28
N HIS A 40 -5.52 -1.39 -5.99
CA HIS A 40 -4.42 -2.22 -5.48
C HIS A 40 -3.19 -2.11 -6.40
N MET A 41 -3.34 -2.34 -7.71
CA MET A 41 -2.22 -2.22 -8.67
C MET A 41 -1.64 -0.80 -8.73
N ARG A 42 -2.47 0.24 -8.56
CA ARG A 42 -2.03 1.64 -8.53
C ARG A 42 -1.22 1.96 -7.27
N ILE A 43 -1.61 1.41 -6.12
CA ILE A 43 -0.88 1.55 -4.87
C ILE A 43 0.52 0.96 -5.03
N ILE A 44 0.61 -0.28 -5.51
CA ILE A 44 1.90 -0.96 -5.74
C ILE A 44 2.81 -0.14 -6.66
N ALA A 45 2.31 0.29 -7.82
CA ALA A 45 3.08 1.10 -8.76
C ALA A 45 3.54 2.45 -8.16
N ALA A 46 2.69 3.06 -7.32
CA ALA A 46 3.04 4.29 -6.63
C ALA A 46 4.09 4.04 -5.55
N LEU A 47 4.03 2.95 -4.78
CA LEU A 47 5.08 2.59 -3.82
C LEU A 47 6.43 2.46 -4.52
N GLU A 48 6.49 1.73 -5.63
CA GLU A 48 7.73 1.55 -6.39
C GLU A 48 8.28 2.89 -6.92
N SER A 49 7.42 3.76 -7.46
CA SER A 49 7.83 5.03 -8.03
C SER A 49 8.17 6.12 -6.99
N ASP A 50 7.39 6.24 -5.92
CA ASP A 50 7.52 7.32 -4.92
C ASP A 50 8.51 6.96 -3.81
N LEU A 51 8.55 5.68 -3.40
CA LEU A 51 9.44 5.20 -2.35
C LEU A 51 10.71 4.51 -2.90
N GLY A 52 10.74 4.18 -4.20
CA GLY A 52 11.89 3.54 -4.83
C GLY A 52 12.07 2.08 -4.41
N VAL A 53 11.00 1.42 -3.96
CA VAL A 53 10.99 -0.02 -3.69
C VAL A 53 10.77 -0.82 -4.98
N VAL A 54 11.15 -2.09 -4.96
CA VAL A 54 10.83 -3.04 -6.03
C VAL A 54 10.09 -4.19 -5.37
N LEU A 55 8.88 -4.45 -5.83
CA LEU A 55 8.05 -5.54 -5.29
C LEU A 55 7.91 -6.61 -6.36
N ASP A 56 8.31 -7.84 -6.03
CA ASP A 56 8.12 -8.96 -6.94
C ASP A 56 6.65 -9.35 -7.02
N ILE A 57 6.25 -9.97 -8.14
CA ILE A 57 4.86 -10.42 -8.35
C ILE A 57 4.36 -11.34 -7.22
N GLU A 58 5.24 -12.16 -6.63
CA GLU A 58 4.87 -13.01 -5.51
C GLU A 58 4.49 -12.18 -4.28
N GLN A 59 5.30 -11.17 -3.94
CA GLN A 59 5.00 -10.25 -2.84
C GLN A 59 3.72 -9.45 -3.10
N VAL A 60 3.54 -8.96 -4.33
CA VAL A 60 2.32 -8.24 -4.72
C VAL A 60 1.07 -9.09 -4.57
N LEU A 61 1.17 -10.39 -4.90
CA LEU A 61 0.06 -11.33 -4.74
C LEU A 61 -0.20 -11.73 -3.29
N GLU A 62 0.82 -11.64 -2.42
CA GLU A 62 0.69 -11.85 -0.98
C GLU A 62 0.12 -10.64 -0.24
N ILE A 63 0.16 -9.44 -0.85
CA ILE A 63 -0.42 -8.24 -0.25
C ILE A 63 -1.95 -8.29 -0.34
N GLU A 64 -2.60 -8.41 0.82
CA GLU A 64 -4.06 -8.37 0.93
C GLU A 64 -4.54 -7.12 1.68
N ASP A 65 -3.74 -6.61 2.63
CA ASP A 65 -4.08 -5.47 3.47
C ASP A 65 -2.97 -4.41 3.61
N VAL A 66 -3.25 -3.36 4.38
CA VAL A 66 -2.29 -2.27 4.62
C VAL A 66 -1.09 -2.75 5.43
N GLU A 67 -1.24 -3.71 6.35
CA GLU A 67 -0.14 -4.25 7.13
C GLU A 67 0.87 -4.95 6.22
N ASP A 68 0.40 -5.78 5.28
CA ASP A 68 1.26 -6.45 4.29
C ASP A 68 2.06 -5.44 3.46
N ILE A 69 1.43 -4.34 3.02
CA ILE A 69 2.12 -3.27 2.29
C ILE A 69 3.23 -2.67 3.14
N ILE A 70 2.93 -2.36 4.40
CA ILE A 70 3.89 -1.74 5.31
C ILE A 70 5.08 -2.69 5.52
N ASP A 71 4.81 -3.97 5.74
CA ASP A 71 5.83 -4.98 5.96
C ASP A 71 6.68 -5.19 4.70
N ALA A 72 6.05 -5.35 3.53
CA ALA A 72 6.72 -5.54 2.25
C ALA A 72 7.64 -4.36 1.87
N VAL A 73 7.29 -3.14 2.29
CA VAL A 73 8.07 -1.92 2.02
C VAL A 73 9.17 -1.70 3.05
N ILE A 74 8.92 -1.99 4.33
CA ILE A 74 9.89 -1.78 5.41
C ILE A 74 10.93 -2.90 5.49
N ASN A 75 10.50 -4.15 5.30
CA ASN A 75 11.34 -5.35 5.35
C ASN A 75 11.90 -5.75 3.98
N ASN A 76 11.79 -4.87 2.98
CA ASN A 76 12.41 -5.06 1.67
C ASN A 76 13.95 -5.03 1.84
N GLU A 77 14.57 -6.21 2.05
CA GLU A 77 16.04 -6.42 2.14
C GLU A 77 16.73 -6.38 0.78
#